data_AF-A0AB35B7E0-F1
#
_entry.id   AF-A0AB35B7E0-F1
#
_cell.length_a   1.000
_cell.length_b   1.000
_cell.length_c   1.000
_cell.angle_alpha   90.00
_cell.angle_beta   90.00
_cell.angle_gamma   90.00
#
_symmetry.space_group_name_H-M   'P 1'
#
loop_
_entity.id
_entity.type
_entity.pdbx_description
1 polymer ?
#
loop_
_entity_poly.entity_id
_entity_poly.type
_entity_poly.pdbx_seq_one_letter_code
_entity_poly.pdbx_strand_id
1 'polypeptide(L)' 'MLQRARTDGTGDQPMEIQLFTFESQSALDGYMQDERRLALADERDRVVERTAMMRVTLD' A
#
# COMPACT_ATOMS: atom_id res chain seq x y z
N MET A 1 4.33 1.77 11.83
CA MET A 1 5.35 2.62 11.14
C MET A 1 5.02 2.66 9.66
N LEU A 2 5.18 3.82 9.00
CA LEU A 2 5.05 3.97 7.55
C LEU A 2 6.39 4.41 6.97
N GLN A 3 6.92 3.66 6.01
CA GLN A 3 8.04 4.08 5.18
C GLN A 3 7.59 4.19 3.73
N ARG A 4 8.16 5.15 3.01
CA ARG A 4 7.84 5.40 1.61
C ARG A 4 9.12 5.51 0.79
N ALA A 5 9.12 4.83 -0.34
CA ALA A 5 10.12 4.96 -1.39
C ALA A 5 9.43 5.26 -2.73
N ARG A 6 10.16 5.88 -3.65
CA ARG A 6 9.68 6.16 -5.01
C ARG A 6 10.71 5.69 -6.02
N THR A 7 10.22 5.26 -7.17
CA THR A 7 11.06 4.94 -8.34
C THR A 7 10.66 5.85 -9.50
N ASP A 8 11.38 5.76 -10.61
CA ASP A 8 11.01 6.41 -11.87
C ASP A 8 10.09 5.56 -12.76
N GLY A 9 9.72 4.35 -12.31
CA GLY A 9 8.84 3.42 -13.03
C GLY A 9 9.45 2.72 -14.21
N THR A 10 10.75 2.88 -14.42
CA THR A 10 11.44 2.20 -15.53
C THR A 10 11.44 0.69 -15.31
N GLY A 11 11.25 -0.07 -16.39
CA GLY A 11 11.32 -1.54 -16.34
C GLY A 11 10.30 -2.19 -15.39
N ASP A 12 9.03 -1.76 -15.47
CA ASP A 12 7.89 -2.26 -14.67
C ASP A 12 7.98 -2.02 -13.15
N GLN A 13 8.91 -1.17 -12.70
CA GLN A 13 8.99 -0.78 -11.31
C GLN A 13 7.75 0.01 -10.86
N PRO A 14 7.30 -0.15 -9.60
CA PRO A 14 6.21 0.66 -9.07
C PRO A 14 6.64 2.10 -8.84
N MET A 15 5.80 3.07 -9.21
CA MET A 15 6.03 4.51 -8.97
C MET A 15 6.30 4.83 -7.49
N GLU A 16 5.57 4.16 -6.60
CA GLU A 16 5.66 4.35 -5.16
C GLU A 16 5.58 2.99 -4.46
N ILE A 17 6.44 2.80 -3.45
CA ILE A 17 6.44 1.64 -2.56
C ILE A 17 6.13 2.15 -1.16
N GLN A 18 5.15 1.54 -0.51
CA GLN A 18 4.77 1.84 0.86
C GLN A 18 4.96 0.59 1.72
N LEU A 19 5.75 0.72 2.79
CA LEU A 19 5.93 -0.34 3.77
C LEU A 19 5.16 0.03 5.03
N PHE A 20 4.21 -0.84 5.38
CA PHE A 20 3.40 -0.72 6.58
C PHE A 20 3.77 -1.83 7.56
N THR A 21 4.11 -1.44 8.79
CA THR A 21 4.27 -2.38 9.89
C THR A 21 3.01 -2.38 10.75
N PHE A 22 2.42 -3.56 10.91
CA PHE A 22 1.28 -3.80 11.80
C PHE A 22 1.72 -4.72 12.95
N GLU A 23 1.16 -4.50 14.12
CA GLU A 23 1.45 -5.30 15.33
C GLU A 23 0.86 -6.72 15.24
N SER A 24 -0.15 -6.93 14.39
CA SER A 24 -0.79 -8.22 14.16
C SER A 24 -1.55 -8.26 12.84
N GLN A 25 -2.01 -9.45 12.44
CA GLN A 25 -2.90 -9.61 11.29
C GLN A 25 -4.24 -8.87 11.50
N SER A 26 -4.80 -8.89 12.72
CA SER A 26 -6.04 -8.18 13.02
C SER A 26 -5.92 -6.66 12.84
N ALA A 27 -4.76 -6.08 13.19
CA ALA A 27 -4.48 -4.68 12.94
C ALA A 27 -4.40 -4.33 11.44
N LEU A 28 -3.84 -5.23 10.62
CA LEU A 28 -3.88 -5.10 9.16
C LEU A 28 -5.30 -5.19 8.63
N ASP A 29 -6.09 -6.16 9.08
CA ASP A 29 -7.46 -6.35 8.61
C ASP A 29 -8.34 -5.13 8.95
N GLY A 30 -8.20 -4.60 10.18
CA GLY A 30 -8.86 -3.37 10.60
C GLY A 30 -8.45 -2.15 9.76
N TYR A 31 -7.15 -2.01 9.45
CA TYR A 31 -6.68 -0.95 8.56
C TYR A 31 -7.24 -1.07 7.14
N MET A 32 -7.34 -2.29 6.60
CA MET A 32 -7.88 -2.53 5.26
C MET A 32 -9.38 -2.21 5.16
N GLN A 33 -10.12 -2.30 6.28
CA GLN A 33 -11.55 -2.01 6.37
C GLN A 33 -11.87 -0.60 6.91
N ASP A 34 -10.89 0.21 7.29
CA ASP A 34 -11.11 1.57 7.81
C ASP A 34 -11.89 2.43 6.78
N GLU A 35 -13.03 2.99 7.18
CA GLU A 35 -13.90 3.80 6.32
C GLU A 35 -13.16 4.98 5.68
N ARG A 36 -12.20 5.59 6.39
CA ARG A 36 -11.39 6.68 5.85
C ARG A 36 -10.49 6.23 4.71
N ARG A 37 -10.03 4.97 4.75
CA ARG A 37 -9.26 4.36 3.67
C ARG A 37 -10.15 4.01 2.48
N LEU A 38 -11.36 3.52 2.75
CA LEU A 38 -12.33 3.15 1.73
C LEU A 38 -12.95 4.35 1.02
N ALA A 39 -13.05 5.51 1.69
CA ALA A 39 -13.62 6.74 1.15
C ALA A 39 -12.99 7.23 -0.17
N LEU A 40 -11.74 6.84 -0.44
CA LEU A 40 -11.00 7.18 -1.67
C LEU A 40 -10.70 5.97 -2.55
N ALA A 41 -11.36 4.84 -2.35
CA ALA A 41 -11.13 3.62 -3.13
C ALA A 41 -11.40 3.85 -4.62
N ASP A 42 -12.52 4.51 -4.97
CA ASP A 42 -12.88 4.79 -6.36
C ASP A 42 -11.87 5.72 -7.05
N GLU A 43 -11.39 6.74 -6.32
CA GLU A 43 -10.37 7.65 -6.85
C GLU A 43 -9.04 6.92 -7.06
N ARG A 44 -8.63 6.09 -6.09
CA ARG A 44 -7.43 5.24 -6.24
C ARG A 44 -7.55 4.36 -7.47
N ASP A 45 -8.67 3.68 -7.67
CA ASP A 45 -8.87 2.77 -8.79
C ASP A 45 -8.92 3.50 -10.14
N ARG A 46 -9.28 4.79 -10.14
CA ARG A 46 -9.24 5.67 -11.32
C ARG A 46 -7.82 6.12 -11.68
N VAL A 47 -6.98 6.42 -10.70
CA VAL A 47 -5.66 7.09 -10.93
C VAL A 47 -4.46 6.16 -10.78
N VAL A 48 -4.63 4.97 -10.19
CA VAL A 48 -3.56 3.99 -10.00
C VAL A 48 -3.76 2.84 -10.98
N GLU A 49 -2.87 2.74 -11.97
CA GLU A 49 -2.92 1.70 -13.00
C GLU A 49 -2.76 0.28 -12.42
N ARG A 50 -1.86 0.10 -11.45
CA ARG A 50 -1.57 -1.21 -10.84
C ARG A 50 -1.16 -1.08 -9.38
N THR A 51 -1.77 -1.87 -8.51
CA THR A 51 -1.35 -2.04 -7.10
C THR A 51 -0.97 -3.50 -6.88
N ALA A 52 0.22 -3.74 -6.32
CA ALA A 52 0.66 -5.06 -5.86
C ALA A 52 0.90 -5.04 -4.35
N MET A 53 0.38 -6.03 -3.63
CA MET A 53 0.59 -6.20 -2.20
C MET A 53 1.35 -7.49 -1.95
N MET A 54 2.35 -7.44 -1.08
CA MET A 54 3.12 -8.60 -0.67
C MET A 54 3.52 -8.47 0.80
N ARG A 55 3.68 -9.61 1.48
CA ARG A 55 4.24 -9.64 2.83
C ARG A 55 5.76 -9.66 2.72
N VAL A 56 6.42 -8.81 3.51
CA VAL A 56 7.88 -8.70 3.53
C VAL A 56 8.39 -8.83 4.97
N THR A 57 9.59 -9.39 5.11
CA THR A 57 10.36 -9.37 6.34
C THR A 57 11.45 -8.32 6.19
N LEU A 58 11.67 -7.52 7.23
CA LEU A 58 12.78 -6.58 7.27
C LEU A 58 13.96 -7.25 7.97
N ASP A 59 15.15 -7.14 7.39
CA ASP A 59 16.41 -7.60 7.97
C ASP A 59 16.96 -6.60 9.01
#